data_AF-A0A1S4BGV6-F1
#
_entry.id   AF-A0A1S4BGV6-F1
#
_cell.length_a   1.000
_cell.length_b   1.000
_cell.length_c   1.000
_cell.angle_alpha   90.00
_cell.angle_beta   90.00
_cell.angle_gamma   90.00
#
_symmetry.space_group_name_H-M   'P 1'
#
loop_
_entity.id
_entity.type
_entity.pdbx_description
1 polymer ?
#
loop_
_entity_poly.entity_id
_entity_poly.type
_entity_poly.pdbx_seq_one_letter_code
_entity_poly.pdbx_strand_id
1 'polypeptide(L)'
;MGNVHPDAIITDPCQSINVATAEVMPNTIHRYCIWHIFSKLPLYLSGVRPSKIARGEFKSMVLDSITVKDFERKWTEYIARMFVHQYELAIIAKHEKELEADYRSKGFQIVCESMFKWEKQAIQCYTRTVYEFFKTRLRKLYDCEVSNPDDHQVVPVLRNSSCKWFESRGILCFHILKILSHKKIDKIDERYMLTKWRSNVIRPHLNRFHQVGYPNMTPEYKTYRSMLKYFDMACDIALGTSVKVQYVKHSLKKMVHNLQN
;
A
#
# COMPACT_ATOMS: atom_id res chain seq x y z
N MET A 1 -56.17 -23.87 -16.86
CA MET A 1 -55.58 -22.52 -17.03
C MET A 1 -54.25 -22.71 -17.74
N GLY A 2 -54.06 -22.05 -18.88
CA GLY A 2 -52.93 -22.32 -19.79
C GLY A 2 -51.58 -21.99 -19.18
N ASN A 3 -50.61 -22.86 -19.43
CA ASN A 3 -49.22 -22.78 -18.96
C ASN A 3 -48.46 -21.68 -19.73
N VAL A 4 -48.88 -20.42 -19.56
CA VAL A 4 -48.36 -19.27 -20.29
C VAL A 4 -47.41 -18.50 -19.38
N HIS A 5 -46.12 -18.52 -19.74
CA HIS A 5 -45.09 -17.75 -19.07
C HIS A 5 -45.09 -16.29 -19.58
N PRO A 6 -44.68 -15.32 -18.75
CA PRO A 6 -44.56 -13.92 -19.18
C PRO A 6 -43.42 -13.76 -20.21
N ASP A 7 -43.56 -12.80 -21.11
CA ASP A 7 -42.50 -12.48 -22.09
C ASP A 7 -41.26 -11.86 -21.44
N ALA A 8 -41.43 -11.17 -20.31
CA ALA A 8 -40.33 -10.58 -19.55
C ALA A 8 -40.61 -10.56 -18.04
N ILE A 9 -39.55 -10.70 -17.24
CA ILE A 9 -39.58 -10.49 -15.79
C ILE A 9 -38.49 -9.50 -15.37
N ILE A 10 -38.82 -8.66 -14.38
CA ILE A 10 -37.89 -7.67 -13.83
C ILE A 10 -37.69 -7.97 -12.35
N THR A 11 -36.47 -8.30 -11.95
CA THR A 11 -36.15 -8.58 -10.55
C THR A 11 -34.82 -7.97 -10.15
N ASP A 12 -34.48 -8.06 -8.87
CA ASP A 12 -33.19 -7.61 -8.37
C ASP A 12 -32.07 -8.54 -8.85
N PRO A 13 -30.81 -8.06 -8.90
CA PRO A 13 -29.66 -8.91 -9.20
C PRO A 13 -29.53 -10.04 -8.17
N CYS A 14 -29.89 -11.24 -8.59
CA CYS A 14 -29.89 -12.44 -7.74
C CYS A 14 -29.58 -13.67 -8.60
N GLN A 15 -28.48 -14.34 -8.29
CA GLN A 15 -28.01 -15.49 -9.07
C GLN A 15 -29.02 -16.65 -9.05
N SER A 16 -29.65 -16.91 -7.89
CA SER A 16 -30.64 -17.99 -7.77
C SER A 16 -31.89 -17.72 -8.62
N ILE A 17 -32.38 -16.48 -8.66
CA ILE A 17 -33.52 -16.09 -9.50
C ILE A 17 -33.16 -16.22 -10.98
N ASN A 18 -31.95 -15.83 -11.38
CA ASN A 18 -31.50 -15.95 -12.76
C ASN A 18 -31.45 -17.43 -13.21
N VAL A 19 -30.85 -18.30 -12.38
CA VAL A 19 -30.80 -19.75 -12.64
C VAL A 19 -32.21 -20.36 -12.72
N ALA A 20 -33.07 -20.08 -11.74
CA ALA A 20 -34.43 -20.60 -11.71
C ALA A 20 -35.29 -20.12 -12.89
N THR A 21 -35.10 -18.87 -13.33
CA THR A 21 -35.79 -18.33 -14.50
C THR A 21 -35.35 -19.05 -15.77
N ALA A 22 -34.04 -19.27 -15.93
CA ALA A 22 -33.51 -20.01 -17.08
C ALA A 22 -34.00 -21.47 -17.13
N GLU A 23 -34.26 -22.10 -15.98
CA GLU A 23 -34.74 -23.48 -15.89
C GLU A 23 -36.26 -23.60 -16.09
N VAL A 24 -37.04 -22.75 -15.42
CA VAL A 24 -38.51 -22.85 -15.38
C VAL A 24 -39.18 -22.11 -16.54
N MET A 25 -38.56 -21.05 -17.05
CA MET A 25 -39.11 -20.19 -18.11
C MET A 25 -38.02 -19.70 -19.07
N PRO A 26 -37.41 -20.61 -19.86
CA PRO A 26 -36.22 -20.30 -20.68
C PRO A 26 -36.46 -19.25 -21.78
N ASN A 27 -37.72 -19.07 -22.20
CA ASN A 27 -38.08 -18.10 -23.23
C ASN A 27 -38.45 -16.71 -22.65
N THR A 28 -38.51 -16.57 -21.33
CA THR A 28 -38.80 -15.29 -20.67
C THR A 28 -37.54 -14.43 -20.59
N ILE A 29 -37.63 -13.17 -21.02
CA ILE A 29 -36.52 -12.23 -20.93
C ILE A 29 -36.37 -11.75 -19.49
N HIS A 30 -35.27 -12.13 -18.82
CA HIS A 30 -34.94 -11.63 -17.48
C HIS A 30 -34.18 -10.30 -17.55
N ARG A 31 -34.67 -9.27 -16.86
CA ARG A 31 -34.01 -7.98 -16.73
C ARG A 31 -33.82 -7.59 -15.26
N TYR A 32 -32.77 -6.83 -14.99
CA TYR A 32 -32.54 -6.29 -13.67
C TYR A 32 -33.37 -5.03 -13.40
N CYS A 33 -33.84 -4.92 -12.15
CA CYS A 33 -34.61 -3.77 -11.68
C CYS A 33 -33.76 -2.49 -11.69
N ILE A 34 -34.14 -1.54 -12.54
CA ILE A 34 -33.42 -0.26 -12.71
C ILE A 34 -33.33 0.54 -11.41
N TRP A 35 -34.37 0.48 -10.57
CA TRP A 35 -34.38 1.16 -9.27
C TRP A 35 -33.27 0.62 -8.35
N HIS A 36 -33.09 -0.71 -8.32
CA HIS A 36 -32.01 -1.32 -7.55
C HIS A 36 -30.62 -1.01 -8.10
N ILE A 37 -30.48 -0.94 -9.43
CA ILE A 37 -29.22 -0.50 -10.06
C ILE A 37 -28.91 0.94 -9.66
N PHE A 38 -29.88 1.87 -9.76
CA PHE A 38 -29.74 3.27 -9.35
C PHE A 38 -29.45 3.47 -7.86
N SER A 39 -29.91 2.55 -7.01
CA SER A 39 -29.66 2.61 -5.58
C SER A 39 -28.27 2.08 -5.20
N LYS A 40 -27.81 0.98 -5.81
CA LYS A 40 -26.53 0.33 -5.46
C LYS A 40 -25.32 0.99 -6.11
N LEU A 41 -25.40 1.35 -7.39
CA LEU A 41 -24.23 1.78 -8.16
C LEU A 41 -23.53 3.04 -7.60
N PRO A 42 -24.27 4.08 -7.16
CA PRO A 42 -23.66 5.28 -6.57
C PRO A 42 -23.01 5.05 -5.20
N LEU A 43 -23.30 3.93 -4.52
CA LEU A 43 -22.68 3.60 -3.22
C LEU A 43 -21.22 3.20 -3.40
N TYR A 44 -20.90 2.46 -4.48
CA TYR A 44 -19.52 2.09 -4.81
C TYR A 44 -18.64 3.29 -5.17
N LEU A 45 -19.25 4.43 -5.51
CA LEU A 45 -18.56 5.67 -5.85
C LEU A 45 -18.48 6.68 -4.69
N SER A 46 -19.01 6.34 -3.51
CA SER A 46 -19.14 7.27 -2.39
C SER A 46 -17.83 7.88 -1.89
N GLY A 47 -16.70 7.18 -2.06
CA GLY A 47 -15.36 7.69 -1.72
C GLY A 47 -14.73 8.65 -2.75
N VAL A 48 -15.36 8.81 -3.91
CA VAL A 48 -14.86 9.60 -5.06
C VAL A 48 -15.77 10.76 -5.37
N ARG A 49 -17.08 10.50 -5.30
CA ARG A 49 -18.09 11.45 -5.67
C ARG A 49 -19.27 11.34 -4.70
N PRO A 50 -19.82 12.46 -4.22
CA PRO A 50 -20.97 12.43 -3.34
C PRO A 50 -22.09 11.60 -3.97
N SER A 51 -22.64 10.64 -3.21
CA SER A 51 -23.59 9.64 -3.71
C SER A 51 -24.81 10.27 -4.41
N LYS A 52 -25.28 11.44 -3.94
CA LYS A 52 -26.36 12.21 -4.58
C LYS A 52 -26.00 12.66 -6.00
N ILE A 53 -24.78 13.16 -6.20
CA ILE A 53 -24.29 13.64 -7.51
C ILE A 53 -24.06 12.45 -8.44
N ALA A 54 -23.35 11.42 -7.97
CA ALA A 54 -23.10 10.21 -8.74
C ALA A 54 -24.41 9.54 -9.19
N ARG A 55 -25.43 9.52 -8.32
CA ARG A 55 -26.77 9.05 -8.67
C ARG A 55 -27.42 9.89 -9.76
N GLY A 56 -27.31 11.22 -9.68
CA GLY A 56 -27.85 12.13 -10.70
C GLY A 56 -27.22 11.92 -12.07
N GLU A 57 -25.88 11.88 -12.13
CA GLU A 57 -25.13 11.63 -13.37
C GLU A 57 -25.45 10.26 -13.96
N PHE A 58 -25.49 9.21 -13.12
CA PHE A 58 -25.80 7.86 -13.57
C PHE A 58 -27.24 7.76 -14.11
N LYS A 59 -28.21 8.40 -13.45
CA LYS A 59 -29.60 8.47 -13.93
C LYS A 59 -29.70 9.17 -15.29
N SER A 60 -29.08 10.35 -15.44
CA SER A 60 -29.06 11.07 -16.73
C SER A 60 -28.42 10.21 -17.81
N MET A 61 -27.26 9.61 -17.55
CA MET A 61 -26.60 8.77 -18.54
C MET A 61 -27.44 7.55 -18.98
N VAL A 62 -28.15 6.89 -18.06
CA VAL A 62 -29.03 5.75 -18.40
C VAL A 62 -30.29 6.21 -19.13
N LEU A 63 -30.94 7.27 -18.67
CA LEU A 63 -32.24 7.72 -19.20
C LEU A 63 -32.11 8.52 -20.51
N ASP A 64 -30.99 9.22 -20.71
CA ASP A 64 -30.72 10.05 -21.89
C ASP A 64 -30.00 9.27 -23.01
N SER A 65 -29.88 7.95 -22.88
CA SER A 65 -29.28 7.09 -23.90
C SER A 65 -30.36 6.38 -24.69
N ILE A 66 -30.53 6.79 -25.95
CA ILE A 66 -31.56 6.25 -26.85
C ILE A 66 -31.14 4.86 -27.38
N THR A 67 -29.84 4.66 -27.63
CA THR A 67 -29.30 3.38 -28.13
C THR A 67 -28.36 2.72 -27.12
N VAL A 68 -28.25 1.39 -27.21
CA VAL A 68 -27.28 0.62 -26.40
C VAL A 68 -25.85 1.13 -26.64
N LYS A 69 -25.51 1.43 -27.90
CA LYS A 69 -24.17 1.93 -28.27
C LYS A 69 -23.86 3.29 -27.62
N ASP A 70 -24.84 4.19 -27.55
CA ASP A 70 -24.68 5.48 -26.87
C ASP A 70 -24.48 5.30 -25.36
N PHE A 71 -25.26 4.38 -24.76
CA PHE A 71 -25.11 4.04 -23.35
C PHE A 71 -23.72 3.46 -23.08
N GLU A 72 -23.27 2.45 -23.83
CA GLU A 72 -21.98 1.79 -23.65
C GLU A 72 -20.80 2.78 -23.75
N ARG A 73 -20.87 3.70 -24.72
CA ARG A 73 -19.86 4.76 -24.86
C ARG A 73 -19.83 5.67 -23.64
N LYS A 74 -20.98 6.26 -23.26
CA LYS A 74 -21.06 7.15 -22.09
C LYS A 74 -20.66 6.43 -20.79
N TRP A 75 -21.06 5.16 -20.65
CA TRP A 75 -20.71 4.30 -19.51
C TRP A 75 -19.20 4.08 -19.41
N THR A 76 -18.56 3.76 -20.53
CA THR A 76 -17.12 3.52 -20.58
C THR A 76 -16.34 4.78 -20.20
N GLU A 77 -16.70 5.93 -20.77
CA GLU A 77 -16.10 7.23 -20.43
C GLU A 77 -16.29 7.56 -18.94
N TYR A 78 -17.50 7.33 -18.42
CA TYR A 78 -17.84 7.59 -17.02
C TYR A 78 -17.01 6.72 -16.07
N ILE A 79 -16.95 5.41 -16.31
CA ILE A 79 -16.22 4.46 -15.46
C ILE A 79 -14.72 4.68 -15.53
N ALA A 80 -14.16 4.95 -16.71
CA ALA A 80 -12.74 5.27 -16.84
C ALA A 80 -12.37 6.50 -15.98
N ARG A 81 -13.19 7.56 -16.04
CA ARG A 81 -13.00 8.76 -15.22
C ARG A 81 -13.10 8.47 -13.72
N MET A 82 -14.09 7.69 -13.30
CA MET A 82 -14.26 7.32 -11.89
C MET A 82 -13.13 6.41 -11.39
N PHE A 83 -12.65 5.48 -12.23
CA PHE A 83 -11.53 4.59 -11.91
C PHE A 83 -10.23 5.36 -11.73
N VAL A 84 -9.90 6.29 -12.64
CA VAL A 84 -8.70 7.13 -12.50
C VAL A 84 -8.72 7.87 -11.17
N HIS A 85 -9.85 8.47 -10.81
CA HIS A 85 -9.98 9.17 -9.53
C HIS A 85 -9.88 8.23 -8.31
N GLN A 86 -10.51 7.05 -8.36
CA GLN A 86 -10.37 6.02 -7.32
C GLN A 86 -8.92 5.58 -7.14
N TYR A 87 -8.21 5.37 -8.26
CA TYR A 87 -6.84 4.94 -8.27
C TYR A 87 -5.90 6.01 -7.72
N GLU A 88 -6.08 7.28 -8.11
CA GLU A 88 -5.37 8.43 -7.55
C GLU A 88 -5.60 8.52 -6.02
N LEU A 89 -6.85 8.45 -5.56
CA LEU A 89 -7.16 8.47 -4.12
C LEU A 89 -6.56 7.26 -3.37
N ALA A 90 -6.55 6.07 -3.98
CA ALA A 90 -5.93 4.88 -3.38
C ALA A 90 -4.41 5.02 -3.28
N ILE A 91 -3.77 5.61 -4.30
CA ILE A 91 -2.35 5.95 -4.27
C ILE A 91 -2.09 6.94 -3.13
N ILE A 92 -2.85 8.04 -3.07
CA ILE A 92 -2.77 9.06 -2.02
C ILE A 92 -2.87 8.41 -0.63
N ALA A 93 -3.92 7.63 -0.37
CA ALA A 93 -4.14 6.98 0.91
C ALA A 93 -3.02 6.00 1.28
N LYS A 94 -2.46 5.29 0.29
CA LYS A 94 -1.30 4.41 0.51
C LYS A 94 -0.06 5.24 0.89
N HIS A 95 0.19 6.34 0.20
CA HIS A 95 1.31 7.24 0.47
C HIS A 95 1.22 7.88 1.85
N GLU A 96 0.01 8.32 2.27
CA GLU A 96 -0.21 8.81 3.64
C GLU A 96 0.16 7.76 4.68
N LYS A 97 -0.31 6.52 4.50
CA LYS A 97 0.00 5.43 5.43
C LYS A 97 1.49 5.15 5.52
N GLU A 98 2.20 5.20 4.39
CA GLU A 98 3.67 5.05 4.38
C GLU A 98 4.37 6.21 5.09
N LEU A 99 3.97 7.45 4.81
CA LEU A 99 4.59 8.64 5.42
C LEU A 99 4.29 8.78 6.92
N GLU A 100 3.09 8.42 7.36
CA GLU A 100 2.73 8.35 8.77
C GLU A 100 3.52 7.25 9.48
N ALA A 101 3.70 6.09 8.85
CA ALA A 101 4.55 5.02 9.39
C ALA A 101 6.02 5.45 9.51
N ASP A 102 6.54 6.19 8.53
CA ASP A 102 7.89 6.75 8.57
C ASP A 102 8.04 7.82 9.65
N TYR A 103 7.08 8.75 9.77
CA TYR A 103 7.05 9.76 10.83
C TYR A 103 7.02 9.11 12.22
N ARG A 104 6.11 8.16 12.45
CA ARG A 104 6.06 7.38 13.70
C ARG A 104 7.35 6.61 13.95
N SER A 105 8.07 6.19 12.92
CA SER A 105 9.35 5.48 13.09
C SER A 105 10.48 6.41 13.55
N LYS A 106 10.45 7.71 13.18
CA LYS A 106 11.47 8.69 13.59
C LYS A 106 11.43 9.04 15.09
N GLY A 107 10.27 8.87 15.74
CA GLY A 107 10.09 9.14 17.16
C GLY A 107 10.39 7.96 18.10
N PHE A 108 10.73 6.77 17.57
CA PHE A 108 10.99 5.57 18.38
C PHE A 108 12.47 5.21 18.35
N GLN A 109 13.15 5.28 19.50
CA GLN A 109 14.43 4.62 19.69
C GLN A 109 14.20 3.11 19.82
N ILE A 110 14.67 2.36 18.82
CA ILE A 110 14.72 0.91 18.87
C ILE A 110 15.94 0.52 19.71
N VAL A 111 15.71 -0.07 20.88
CA VAL A 111 16.77 -0.63 21.73
C VAL A 111 17.20 -1.99 21.15
N CYS A 112 18.50 -2.21 21.04
CA CYS A 112 19.09 -3.50 20.64
C CYS A 112 18.81 -4.52 21.75
N GLU A 113 18.05 -5.60 21.46
CA GLU A 113 17.71 -6.62 22.47
C GLU A 113 18.85 -7.63 22.64
N SER A 114 19.72 -7.78 21.63
CA SER A 114 20.85 -8.72 21.62
C SER A 114 22.22 -8.04 21.58
N MET A 115 23.26 -8.85 21.79
CA MET A 115 24.66 -8.44 21.59
C MET A 115 25.12 -8.57 20.14
N PHE A 116 24.27 -9.02 19.22
CA PHE A 116 24.66 -9.33 17.85
C PHE A 116 24.86 -8.05 17.01
N LYS A 117 26.03 -7.93 16.38
CA LYS A 117 26.35 -6.77 15.52
C LYS A 117 25.44 -6.69 14.29
N TRP A 118 24.97 -7.83 13.77
CA TRP A 118 24.02 -7.87 12.66
C TRP A 118 22.62 -7.36 13.05
N GLU A 119 22.23 -7.43 14.32
CA GLU A 119 20.97 -6.82 14.79
C GLU A 119 21.07 -5.30 14.71
N LYS A 120 22.20 -4.71 15.12
CA LYS A 120 22.44 -3.26 14.98
C LYS A 120 22.31 -2.80 13.53
N GLN A 121 22.82 -3.59 12.58
CA GLN A 121 22.66 -3.32 11.15
C GLN A 121 21.17 -3.40 10.72
N ALA A 122 20.42 -4.40 11.20
CA ALA A 122 18.99 -4.51 10.93
C ALA A 122 18.19 -3.32 11.50
N ILE A 123 18.53 -2.85 12.71
CA ILE A 123 17.92 -1.67 13.34
C ILE A 123 18.13 -0.42 12.47
N GLN A 124 19.34 -0.22 11.95
CA GLN A 124 19.68 0.97 11.16
C GLN A 124 19.06 0.97 9.75
N CYS A 125 18.71 -0.20 9.23
CA CYS A 125 18.23 -0.35 7.86
C CYS A 125 16.72 -0.61 7.75
N TYR A 126 16.11 -1.35 8.66
CA TYR A 126 14.70 -1.71 8.54
C TYR A 126 13.77 -0.62 9.02
N THR A 127 12.57 -0.54 8.42
CA THR A 127 11.45 0.21 9.02
C THR A 127 11.04 -0.44 10.33
N ARG A 128 10.41 0.32 11.23
CA ARG A 128 9.98 -0.20 12.54
C ARG A 128 9.16 -1.48 12.41
N THR A 129 8.17 -1.51 11.52
CA THR A 129 7.29 -2.68 11.35
C THR A 129 8.06 -3.91 10.89
N VAL A 130 8.99 -3.74 9.95
CA VAL A 130 9.88 -4.82 9.49
C VAL A 130 10.78 -5.28 10.61
N TYR A 131 11.32 -4.36 11.42
CA TYR A 131 12.15 -4.70 12.56
C TYR A 131 11.35 -5.43 13.66
N GLU A 132 10.11 -5.05 13.94
CA GLU A 132 9.25 -5.82 14.86
C GLU A 132 9.03 -7.25 14.36
N PHE A 133 8.78 -7.43 13.05
CA PHE A 133 8.70 -8.76 12.46
C PHE A 133 10.02 -9.52 12.57
N PHE A 134 11.16 -8.85 12.36
CA PHE A 134 12.49 -9.42 12.54
C PHE A 134 12.74 -9.85 13.99
N LYS A 135 12.34 -9.02 14.98
CA LYS A 135 12.43 -9.34 16.41
C LYS A 135 11.67 -10.60 16.78
N THR A 136 10.49 -10.85 16.20
CA THR A 136 9.78 -12.14 16.44
C THR A 136 10.60 -13.37 16.05
N ARG A 137 11.56 -13.23 15.13
CA ARG A 137 12.46 -14.31 14.72
C ARG A 137 13.72 -14.35 15.58
N LEU A 138 14.24 -13.20 15.96
CA LEU A 138 15.36 -13.08 16.88
C LEU A 138 15.02 -13.70 18.24
N ARG A 139 13.83 -13.48 18.79
CA ARG A 139 13.38 -14.08 20.06
C ARG A 139 13.43 -15.61 20.06
N LYS A 140 13.11 -16.24 18.91
CA LYS A 140 13.21 -17.70 18.76
C LYS A 140 14.64 -18.25 18.91
N LEU A 141 15.68 -17.40 18.86
CA LEU A 141 17.07 -17.80 19.18
C LEU A 141 17.29 -18.02 20.66
N TYR A 142 16.57 -17.27 21.50
CA TYR A 142 16.64 -17.42 22.94
C TYR A 142 15.75 -18.56 23.46
N ASP A 143 14.67 -18.87 22.75
CA ASP A 143 13.69 -19.90 23.14
C ASP A 143 14.08 -21.35 22.77
N CYS A 144 15.32 -21.61 22.34
CA CYS A 144 15.74 -22.93 21.83
C CYS A 144 16.99 -23.46 22.54
N GLU A 145 16.81 -24.48 23.40
CA GLU A 145 17.91 -25.25 24.00
C GLU A 145 18.64 -26.06 22.91
N VAL A 146 19.97 -25.96 22.89
CA VAL A 146 20.84 -26.49 21.84
C VAL A 146 20.92 -28.02 21.93
N SER A 147 20.43 -28.73 20.90
CA SER A 147 20.85 -30.11 20.63
C SER A 147 22.03 -30.09 19.65
N ASN A 148 23.16 -30.60 20.15
CA ASN A 148 24.47 -30.91 19.58
C ASN A 148 25.03 -30.14 18.34
N PRO A 149 26.29 -29.64 18.40
CA PRO A 149 26.93 -28.89 17.30
C PRO A 149 27.26 -29.70 16.03
N ASP A 150 27.27 -31.04 16.10
CA ASP A 150 27.80 -31.90 15.03
C ASP A 150 26.78 -32.32 13.97
N ASP A 151 25.49 -32.00 14.13
CA ASP A 151 24.43 -32.41 13.19
C ASP A 151 24.34 -31.54 11.93
N HIS A 152 25.17 -30.51 11.81
CA HIS A 152 25.22 -29.65 10.64
C HIS A 152 26.54 -29.84 9.88
N GLN A 153 26.70 -31.03 9.30
CA GLN A 153 27.75 -31.26 8.31
C GLN A 153 27.69 -30.19 7.22
N VAL A 154 28.86 -29.59 7.01
CA VAL A 154 29.12 -28.48 6.11
C VAL A 154 28.97 -28.94 4.66
N VAL A 155 27.86 -28.59 4.02
CA VAL A 155 27.72 -28.63 2.55
C VAL A 155 27.13 -27.30 2.08
N PRO A 156 27.69 -26.66 1.03
CA PRO A 156 27.35 -25.30 0.62
C PRO A 156 26.01 -25.28 -0.12
N VAL A 157 24.91 -25.26 0.62
CA VAL A 157 23.59 -25.11 0.01
C VAL A 157 22.71 -24.24 0.90
N LEU A 158 22.55 -22.98 0.49
CA LEU A 158 21.47 -22.05 0.85
C LEU A 158 20.10 -22.57 0.36
N ARG A 159 19.85 -23.88 0.47
CA ARG A 159 18.74 -24.59 -0.18
C ARG A 159 18.53 -25.98 0.43
N ASN A 160 18.36 -26.08 1.75
CA ASN A 160 17.48 -27.13 2.29
C ASN A 160 17.20 -26.96 3.78
N SER A 161 15.95 -26.57 4.06
CA SER A 161 15.03 -27.26 4.99
C SER A 161 13.79 -26.38 5.13
N SER A 162 12.77 -26.65 4.29
CA SER A 162 11.35 -26.18 4.35
C SER A 162 11.03 -24.69 4.53
N CYS A 163 11.99 -23.83 4.82
CA CYS A 163 11.78 -22.48 5.30
C CYS A 163 11.87 -21.50 4.14
N LYS A 164 10.80 -21.41 3.35
CA LYS A 164 10.64 -20.45 2.24
C LYS A 164 10.41 -19.00 2.72
N TRP A 165 10.88 -18.63 3.91
CA TRP A 165 10.48 -17.39 4.57
C TRP A 165 11.17 -16.17 3.95
N PHE A 166 12.43 -16.33 3.54
CA PHE A 166 13.13 -15.28 2.80
C PHE A 166 12.55 -15.14 1.38
N GLU A 167 12.18 -16.23 0.72
CA GLU A 167 11.57 -16.23 -0.61
C GLU A 167 10.17 -15.62 -0.60
N SER A 168 9.39 -15.90 0.45
CA SER A 168 8.01 -15.42 0.59
C SER A 168 7.92 -13.98 1.11
N ARG A 169 8.78 -13.59 2.06
CA ARG A 169 8.69 -12.27 2.73
C ARG A 169 9.93 -11.40 2.56
N GLY A 170 11.05 -11.94 2.11
CA GLY A 170 12.28 -11.17 1.91
C GLY A 170 12.92 -10.70 3.21
N ILE A 171 12.59 -11.34 4.33
CA ILE A 171 13.17 -11.11 5.66
C ILE A 171 13.84 -12.41 6.08
N LEU A 172 15.05 -12.32 6.66
CA LEU A 172 15.81 -13.47 7.12
C LEU A 172 15.00 -14.32 8.10
N CYS A 173 15.02 -15.63 7.89
CA CYS A 173 14.36 -16.57 8.77
C CYS A 173 15.23 -16.86 10.00
N PHE A 174 14.60 -17.43 11.02
CA PHE A 174 15.28 -17.89 12.23
C PHE A 174 16.49 -18.79 11.94
N HIS A 175 16.38 -19.72 10.97
CA HIS A 175 17.46 -20.63 10.62
C HIS A 175 18.70 -19.89 10.09
N ILE A 176 18.49 -18.86 9.25
CA ILE A 176 19.60 -18.04 8.74
C ILE A 176 20.24 -17.25 9.89
N LEU A 177 19.45 -16.68 10.79
CA LEU A 177 19.98 -15.96 11.96
C LEU A 177 20.80 -16.88 12.88
N LYS A 178 20.37 -18.14 13.06
CA LYS A 178 21.11 -19.14 13.85
C LYS A 178 22.46 -19.48 13.21
N ILE A 179 22.52 -19.62 11.89
CA ILE A 179 23.77 -19.83 11.16
C ILE A 179 24.71 -18.61 11.29
N LEU A 180 24.17 -17.39 11.13
CA LEU A 180 24.95 -16.15 11.31
C LEU A 180 25.55 -16.06 12.72
N SER A 181 24.78 -16.43 13.74
CA SER A 181 25.23 -16.47 15.13
C SER A 181 26.32 -17.52 15.36
N HIS A 182 26.09 -18.77 14.96
CA HIS A 182 27.04 -19.88 15.16
C HIS A 182 28.36 -19.66 14.41
N LYS A 183 28.30 -19.11 13.19
CA LYS A 183 29.48 -18.77 12.39
C LYS A 183 30.12 -17.44 12.76
N LYS A 184 29.64 -16.75 13.81
CA LYS A 184 30.13 -15.44 14.28
C LYS A 184 30.22 -14.40 13.14
N ILE A 185 29.23 -14.40 12.25
CA ILE A 185 29.16 -13.44 11.15
C ILE A 185 28.62 -12.12 11.68
N ASP A 186 29.44 -11.07 11.64
CA ASP A 186 29.12 -9.78 12.24
C ASP A 186 28.17 -8.89 11.39
N LYS A 187 28.08 -9.15 10.08
CA LYS A 187 27.33 -8.31 9.13
C LYS A 187 26.47 -9.17 8.20
N ILE A 188 25.20 -8.80 8.04
CA ILE A 188 24.33 -9.37 7.00
C ILE A 188 24.75 -8.78 5.65
N ASP A 189 25.05 -9.65 4.69
CA ASP A 189 25.34 -9.26 3.31
C ASP A 189 24.15 -8.48 2.72
N GLU A 190 24.47 -7.39 2.02
CA GLU A 190 23.47 -6.45 1.50
C GLU A 190 22.44 -7.09 0.57
N ARG A 191 22.79 -8.19 -0.11
CA ARG A 191 21.88 -8.95 -0.98
C ARG A 191 20.70 -9.55 -0.20
N TYR A 192 20.85 -9.77 1.10
CA TYR A 192 19.78 -10.26 1.98
C TYR A 192 19.01 -9.14 2.70
N MET A 193 19.40 -7.87 2.48
CA MET A 193 18.69 -6.69 2.98
C MET A 193 17.98 -5.98 1.83
N LEU A 194 16.80 -6.48 1.46
CA LEU A 194 16.07 -5.99 0.28
C LEU A 194 15.69 -4.51 0.39
N THR A 195 15.86 -3.78 -0.72
CA THR A 195 15.55 -2.34 -0.86
C THR A 195 14.11 -1.99 -0.45
N LYS A 196 13.14 -2.88 -0.67
CA LYS A 196 11.74 -2.69 -0.27
C LYS A 196 11.54 -2.56 1.24
N TRP A 197 12.47 -3.09 2.04
CA TRP A 197 12.42 -3.08 3.50
C TRP A 197 13.33 -2.03 4.14
N ARG A 198 14.13 -1.36 3.31
CA ARG A 198 15.07 -0.33 3.76
C ARG A 198 14.34 0.99 4.01
N SER A 199 14.53 1.59 5.18
CA SER A 199 14.02 2.91 5.56
C SER A 199 14.90 4.06 5.03
N ASN A 200 16.15 3.76 4.70
CA ASN A 200 17.14 4.72 4.21
C ASN A 200 17.16 4.88 2.68
N VAL A 201 16.16 4.34 1.98
CA VAL A 201 16.06 4.43 0.51
C VAL A 201 15.01 5.48 0.15
N ILE A 202 15.44 6.53 -0.56
CA ILE A 202 14.55 7.52 -1.14
C ILE A 202 13.74 6.85 -2.26
N ARG A 203 12.41 6.86 -2.15
CA ARG A 203 11.50 6.30 -3.16
C ARG A 203 10.94 7.44 -4.01
N PRO A 204 11.39 7.61 -5.27
CA PRO A 204 11.00 8.77 -6.09
C PRO A 204 9.48 8.88 -6.34
N HIS A 205 8.76 7.76 -6.32
CA HIS A 205 7.30 7.76 -6.47
C HIS A 205 6.58 8.38 -5.26
N LEU A 206 7.20 8.41 -4.07
CA LEU A 206 6.65 9.10 -2.90
C LEU A 206 6.67 10.63 -3.04
N ASN A 207 7.45 11.17 -3.98
CA ASN A 207 7.55 12.60 -4.28
C ASN A 207 6.57 13.07 -5.38
N ARG A 208 5.68 12.22 -5.89
CA ARG A 208 4.66 12.67 -6.86
C ARG A 208 3.56 13.44 -6.14
N PHE A 209 3.67 14.77 -6.19
CA PHE A 209 2.72 15.74 -5.68
C PHE A 209 1.30 15.51 -6.24
N HIS A 210 0.29 15.52 -5.36
CA HIS A 210 -1.12 15.64 -5.76
C HIS A 210 -1.60 17.05 -5.42
N GLN A 211 -2.20 17.74 -6.39
CA GLN A 211 -2.64 19.14 -6.27
C GLN A 211 -3.73 19.37 -5.19
N VAL A 212 -4.47 18.32 -4.80
CA VAL A 212 -5.65 18.42 -3.93
C VAL A 212 -5.35 18.18 -2.44
N GLY A 213 -4.11 17.77 -2.11
CA GLY A 213 -3.76 17.43 -0.73
C GLY A 213 -4.40 16.13 -0.23
N TYR A 214 -4.14 15.82 1.04
CA TYR A 214 -4.25 14.49 1.66
C TYR A 214 -5.36 14.53 2.74
N PRO A 215 -6.46 13.74 2.64
CA PRO A 215 -7.68 13.91 3.43
C PRO A 215 -7.58 13.61 4.94
N ASN A 216 -6.63 12.78 5.41
CA ASN A 216 -6.60 12.31 6.81
C ASN A 216 -5.35 12.73 7.61
N MET A 217 -4.78 13.89 7.31
CA MET A 217 -3.56 14.35 8.00
C MET A 217 -3.84 14.92 9.40
N THR A 218 -3.01 14.55 10.39
CA THR A 218 -2.99 15.20 11.71
C THR A 218 -2.58 16.68 11.58
N PRO A 219 -3.03 17.58 12.48
CA PRO A 219 -2.63 18.99 12.47
C PRO A 219 -1.11 19.19 12.46
N GLU A 220 -0.37 18.38 13.21
CA GLU A 220 1.08 18.41 13.29
C GLU A 220 1.73 18.06 11.95
N TYR A 221 1.18 17.05 11.26
CA TYR A 221 1.66 16.64 9.95
C TYR A 221 1.31 17.67 8.86
N LYS A 222 0.19 18.39 8.98
CA LYS A 222 -0.14 19.54 8.11
C LYS A 222 0.89 20.65 8.25
N THR A 223 1.27 20.99 9.49
CA THR A 223 2.32 21.97 9.77
C THR A 223 3.68 21.52 9.22
N TYR A 224 4.06 20.26 9.46
CA TYR A 224 5.29 19.67 8.90
C TYR A 224 5.31 19.72 7.36
N ARG A 225 4.22 19.33 6.68
CA ARG A 225 4.11 19.40 5.22
C ARG A 225 4.18 20.83 4.69
N SER A 226 3.52 21.78 5.36
CA SER A 226 3.59 23.20 5.01
C SER A 226 5.04 23.69 5.01
N MET A 227 5.81 23.32 6.06
CA MET A 227 7.24 23.64 6.14
C MET A 227 8.05 22.92 5.05
N LEU A 228 7.78 21.64 4.80
CA LEU A 228 8.49 20.83 3.80
C LEU A 228 8.38 21.41 2.38
N LYS A 229 7.24 22.01 2.02
CA LYS A 229 7.06 22.68 0.73
C LYS A 229 8.13 23.74 0.45
N TYR A 230 8.47 24.56 1.45
CA TYR A 230 9.49 25.60 1.29
C TYR A 230 10.89 25.00 1.14
N PHE A 231 11.15 23.88 1.82
CA PHE A 231 12.39 23.13 1.67
C PHE A 231 12.54 22.57 0.25
N ASP A 232 11.50 21.92 -0.27
CA ASP A 232 11.49 21.36 -1.63
C ASP A 232 11.71 22.47 -2.67
N MET A 233 11.00 23.60 -2.54
CA MET A 233 11.22 24.78 -3.39
C MET A 233 12.66 25.30 -3.34
N ALA A 234 13.27 25.34 -2.14
CA ALA A 234 14.66 25.77 -1.99
C ALA A 234 15.63 24.78 -2.65
N CYS A 235 15.36 23.48 -2.54
CA CYS A 235 16.15 22.44 -3.21
C CYS A 235 16.07 22.55 -4.73
N ASP A 236 14.87 22.75 -5.29
CA ASP A 236 14.67 22.91 -6.74
C ASP A 236 15.44 24.11 -7.30
N ILE A 237 15.39 25.25 -6.60
CA ILE A 237 16.16 26.46 -6.97
C ILE A 237 17.68 26.19 -6.86
N ALA A 238 18.10 25.44 -5.84
CA ALA A 238 19.49 25.21 -5.57
C ALA A 238 20.15 24.24 -6.56
N LEU A 239 19.41 23.25 -7.06
CA LEU A 239 19.91 22.27 -8.02
C LEU A 239 20.38 22.88 -9.34
N GLY A 240 19.97 24.12 -9.65
CA GLY A 240 20.44 24.86 -10.82
C GLY A 240 21.91 25.31 -10.77
N THR A 241 22.61 25.24 -9.63
CA THR A 241 24.03 25.64 -9.55
C THR A 241 24.73 25.07 -8.32
N SER A 242 25.97 24.58 -8.46
CA SER A 242 26.74 23.99 -7.34
C SER A 242 26.90 24.96 -6.15
N VAL A 243 27.04 26.26 -6.42
CA VAL A 243 27.13 27.32 -5.40
C VAL A 243 25.85 27.41 -4.55
N LYS A 244 24.68 27.34 -5.18
CA LYS A 244 23.39 27.41 -4.47
C LYS A 244 23.13 26.15 -3.65
N VAL A 245 23.55 24.98 -4.14
CA VAL A 245 23.51 23.73 -3.36
C VAL A 245 24.33 23.85 -2.08
N GLN A 246 25.54 24.40 -2.15
CA GLN A 246 26.39 24.58 -0.98
C GLN A 246 25.80 25.61 0.00
N TYR A 247 25.23 26.70 -0.52
CA TYR A 247 24.53 27.68 0.30
C TYR A 247 23.37 27.07 1.08
N VAL A 248 22.48 26.32 0.40
CA VAL A 248 21.34 25.66 1.06
C VAL A 248 21.82 24.65 2.11
N LYS A 249 22.83 23.84 1.81
CA LYS A 249 23.43 22.90 2.78
C LYS A 249 23.98 23.60 4.02
N HIS A 250 24.70 24.71 3.84
CA HIS A 250 25.28 25.47 4.95
C HIS A 250 24.18 26.10 5.83
N SER A 251 23.20 26.75 5.20
CA SER A 251 22.08 27.39 5.90
C SER A 251 21.24 26.40 6.70
N LEU A 252 20.98 25.20 6.13
CA LEU A 252 20.25 24.15 6.85
C LEU A 252 21.03 23.63 8.06
N LYS A 253 22.35 23.43 7.94
CA LYS A 253 23.19 23.03 9.09
C LYS A 253 23.14 24.07 10.21
N LYS A 254 23.23 25.35 9.85
CA LYS A 254 23.13 26.46 10.82
C LYS A 254 21.75 26.52 11.48
N MET A 255 20.68 26.34 10.70
CA MET A 255 19.31 26.34 11.20
C MET A 255 19.06 25.18 12.17
N VAL A 256 19.53 23.97 11.85
CA VAL A 256 19.45 22.82 12.76
C VAL A 256 20.20 23.09 14.06
N HIS A 257 21.41 23.65 13.98
CA HIS A 257 22.19 24.00 15.17
C HIS A 257 21.48 25.04 16.06
N ASN A 258 20.86 26.06 15.46
CA ASN A 258 20.12 27.09 16.19
C ASN A 258 18.80 26.59 16.80
N LEU A 259 18.22 25.49 16.28
CA LEU A 259 17.00 24.91 16.82
C LEU A 259 17.28 23.88 17.94
N GLN A 260 18.54 23.46 18.08
CA GLN A 260 18.99 22.50 19.09
C GLN A 260 19.58 23.17 20.34
N ASN A 261 19.82 24.48 20.29
CA ASN A 261 20.35 25.33 21.36
C ASN A 261 19.38 26.46 21.66
#